data_AF-A0A2T1GCZ0-F1
#
_entry.id   AF-A0A2T1GCZ0-F1
#
_cell.length_a   1.000
_cell.length_b   1.000
_cell.length_c   1.000
_cell.angle_alpha   90.00
_cell.angle_beta   90.00
_cell.angle_gamma   90.00
#
_symmetry.space_group_name_H-M   'P 1'
#
loop_
_entity.id
_entity.type
_entity.pdbx_description
1 polymer ?
#
loop_
_entity_poly.entity_id
_entity_poly.type
_entity_poly.pdbx_seq_one_letter_code
_entity_poly.pdbx_strand_id
1 'polypeptide(L)'
;MAKKPKGFSEILLQQQWANASERSFDKLKKKVNRSYGRDVKLVMNQGEIVKMSEVLEDFVEPYNDDTLNKHGLQMLLSMGVLAWNIALMPKEERIEMLNEAFAAIMPGSDPEDITFGKNLVDELIQRKDKFFADNQRTIVNFELQYVSRGEFHISVASTMPSD
;
A
#
# COMPACT_ATOMS: atom_id res chain seq x y z
N MET A 1 12.55 35.85 18.61
CA MET A 1 12.17 34.47 18.24
C MET A 1 13.03 34.05 17.06
N ALA A 2 14.00 33.14 17.25
CA ALA A 2 14.94 32.76 16.20
C ALA A 2 14.26 31.85 15.17
N LYS A 3 14.20 32.28 13.91
CA LYS A 3 13.80 31.42 12.79
C LYS A 3 14.91 30.38 12.60
N LYS A 4 14.59 29.09 12.76
CA LYS A 4 15.54 28.00 12.48
C LYS A 4 15.99 28.10 11.02
N PRO A 5 17.29 27.95 10.71
CA PRO A 5 17.79 27.97 9.34
C PRO A 5 17.22 26.79 8.55
N LYS A 6 16.75 27.04 7.32
CA LYS A 6 16.05 26.06 6.45
C LYS A 6 16.77 24.70 6.35
N GLY A 7 18.10 24.69 6.34
CA GLY A 7 18.89 23.45 6.28
C GLY A 7 18.82 22.55 7.53
N PHE A 8 18.60 23.09 8.74
CA PHE A 8 18.48 22.24 9.95
C PHE A 8 17.17 21.47 9.97
N SER A 9 16.09 22.09 9.50
CA SER A 9 14.78 21.43 9.38
C SER A 9 14.79 20.36 8.30
N GLU A 10 15.43 20.61 7.16
CA GLU A 10 15.59 19.62 6.08
C GLU A 10 16.39 18.40 6.53
N ILE A 11 17.52 18.59 7.22
CA ILE A 11 18.33 17.49 7.77
C ILE A 11 17.52 16.66 8.77
N LEU A 12 16.73 17.32 9.62
CA LEU A 12 15.89 16.63 10.61
C LEU A 12 14.81 15.79 9.93
N LEU A 13 14.14 16.32 8.90
CA LEU A 13 13.13 15.59 8.12
C LEU A 13 13.75 14.39 7.40
N GLN A 14 14.91 14.58 6.77
CA GLN A 14 15.64 13.49 6.11
C GLN A 14 16.01 12.37 7.10
N GLN A 15 16.47 12.74 8.30
CA GLN A 15 16.80 11.77 9.34
C GLN A 15 15.55 11.05 9.88
N GLN A 16 14.44 11.76 10.05
CA GLN A 16 13.17 11.16 10.46
C GLN A 16 12.63 10.17 9.42
N TRP A 17 12.74 10.50 8.13
CA TRP A 17 12.36 9.60 7.03
C TRP A 17 13.25 8.38 6.94
N ALA A 18 14.56 8.53 7.06
CA ALA A 18 15.48 7.40 7.09
C ALA A 18 15.14 6.43 8.25
N ASN A 19 14.89 6.97 9.44
CA ASN A 19 14.49 6.18 10.61
C ASN A 19 13.11 5.51 10.42
N ALA A 20 12.15 6.20 9.81
CA ALA A 20 10.83 5.64 9.53
C ALA A 20 10.91 4.51 8.51
N SER A 21 11.73 4.68 7.46
CA SER A 21 11.99 3.68 6.42
C SER A 21 12.69 2.43 6.97
N GLU A 22 13.67 2.60 7.86
CA GLU A 22 14.32 1.46 8.52
C GLU A 22 13.33 0.69 9.41
N ARG A 23 12.55 1.41 10.23
CA ARG A 23 11.54 0.79 11.10
C ARG A 23 10.45 0.09 10.30
N SER A 24 10.00 0.65 9.18
CA SER A 24 8.99 0.03 8.34
C SER A 24 9.54 -1.20 7.64
N PHE A 25 10.78 -1.14 7.14
CA PHE A 25 11.46 -2.30 6.57
C PHE A 25 11.58 -3.46 7.57
N ASP A 26 11.99 -3.18 8.80
CA ASP A 26 12.10 -4.20 9.85
C ASP A 26 10.76 -4.85 10.19
N LYS A 27 9.69 -4.06 10.28
CA LYS A 27 8.32 -4.57 10.51
C LYS A 27 7.85 -5.41 9.33
N LEU A 28 8.05 -4.91 8.12
CA LEU A 28 7.67 -5.56 6.89
C LEU A 28 8.38 -6.90 6.73
N LYS A 29 9.69 -6.95 6.99
CA LYS A 29 10.50 -8.18 7.03
C LYS A 29 9.96 -9.18 8.05
N LYS A 30 9.62 -8.73 9.27
CA LYS A 30 9.02 -9.59 10.29
C LYS A 30 7.63 -10.12 9.91
N LYS A 31 6.84 -9.37 9.14
CA LYS A 31 5.53 -9.82 8.65
C LYS A 31 5.67 -10.82 7.52
N VAL A 32 6.49 -10.50 6.51
CA VAL A 32 6.75 -11.39 5.37
C VAL A 32 7.32 -12.73 5.85
N ASN A 33 8.30 -12.73 6.75
CA ASN A 33 8.88 -13.97 7.28
C ASN A 33 7.87 -14.81 8.09
N ARG A 34 6.86 -14.17 8.70
CA ARG A 34 5.80 -14.89 9.41
C ARG A 34 4.81 -15.55 8.47
N SER A 35 4.50 -14.91 7.34
CA SER A 35 3.53 -15.41 6.36
C SER A 35 4.13 -16.40 5.37
N TYR A 36 5.40 -16.24 4.99
CA TYR A 36 6.03 -17.00 3.88
C TYR A 36 7.29 -17.79 4.30
N GLY A 37 7.69 -17.76 5.56
CA GLY A 37 8.88 -18.44 6.06
C GLY A 37 10.16 -17.62 5.91
N ARG A 38 11.28 -18.15 6.45
CA ARG A 38 12.56 -17.41 6.55
C ARG A 38 13.38 -17.37 5.25
N ASP A 39 12.97 -18.14 4.24
CA ASP A 39 13.74 -18.30 2.99
C ASP A 39 13.41 -17.21 1.95
N VAL A 40 12.53 -16.25 2.28
CA VAL A 40 12.21 -15.12 1.40
C VAL A 40 13.35 -14.10 1.43
N LYS A 41 14.01 -13.93 0.27
CA LYS A 41 15.02 -12.88 0.07
C LYS A 41 14.33 -11.54 -0.21
N LEU A 42 14.25 -10.70 0.82
CA LEU A 42 13.82 -9.30 0.67
C LEU A 42 14.99 -8.45 0.14
N VAL A 43 14.74 -7.75 -0.96
CA VAL A 43 15.70 -6.83 -1.57
C VAL A 43 15.14 -5.42 -1.43
N MET A 44 15.95 -4.51 -0.90
CA MET A 44 15.62 -3.08 -0.93
C MET A 44 15.77 -2.58 -2.35
N ASN A 45 14.83 -1.78 -2.81
CA ASN A 45 14.89 -1.24 -4.15
C ASN A 45 16.17 -0.40 -4.35
N GLN A 46 16.99 -0.78 -5.33
CA GLN A 46 18.29 -0.16 -5.62
C GLN A 46 18.21 0.93 -6.71
N GLY A 47 17.02 1.44 -7.03
CA GLY A 47 16.82 2.66 -7.82
C GLY A 47 16.52 2.43 -9.30
N GLU A 48 16.92 1.30 -9.87
CA GLU A 48 16.62 0.97 -11.29
C GLU A 48 15.20 0.39 -11.47
N ILE A 49 14.61 -0.14 -10.40
CA ILE A 49 13.26 -0.72 -10.40
C ILE A 49 12.29 0.33 -9.87
N VAL A 50 11.11 0.48 -10.47
CA VAL A 50 10.07 1.39 -9.95
C VAL A 50 9.61 0.91 -8.56
N LYS A 51 9.57 1.80 -7.55
CA LYS A 51 9.14 1.43 -6.19
C LYS A 51 7.64 1.17 -6.12
N MET A 52 7.27 0.06 -5.51
CA MET A 52 5.86 -0.28 -5.32
C MET A 52 5.14 0.60 -4.28
N SER A 53 5.87 1.29 -3.40
CA SER A 53 5.27 2.31 -2.52
C SER A 53 4.76 3.51 -3.31
N GLU A 54 5.57 4.03 -4.23
CA GLU A 54 5.21 5.14 -5.11
C GLU A 54 4.06 4.73 -6.05
N VAL A 55 4.13 3.51 -6.62
CA VAL A 55 3.04 2.96 -7.44
C VAL A 55 1.73 2.83 -6.65
N LEU A 56 1.78 2.35 -5.41
CA LEU A 56 0.58 2.21 -4.59
C LEU A 56 -0.02 3.57 -4.22
N GLU A 57 0.83 4.57 -3.95
CA GLU A 57 0.40 5.96 -3.71
C GLU A 57 -0.30 6.53 -4.95
N ASP A 58 0.32 6.48 -6.13
CA ASP A 58 -0.26 6.94 -7.40
C ASP A 58 -1.55 6.19 -7.78
N PHE A 59 -1.62 4.91 -7.40
CA PHE A 59 -2.75 4.07 -7.66
C PHE A 59 -3.98 4.52 -6.87
N VAL A 60 -3.84 4.84 -5.58
CA VAL A 60 -4.95 5.25 -4.71
C VAL A 60 -5.17 6.77 -4.66
N GLU A 61 -4.28 7.56 -5.24
CA GLU A 61 -4.30 9.03 -5.24
C GLU A 61 -5.68 9.67 -5.49
N PRO A 62 -6.52 9.22 -6.46
CA PRO A 62 -7.83 9.82 -6.69
C PRO A 62 -8.81 9.72 -5.50
N TYR A 63 -8.57 8.79 -4.60
CA TYR A 63 -9.40 8.52 -3.42
C TYR A 63 -8.70 8.95 -2.12
N ASN A 64 -7.47 9.43 -2.20
CA ASN A 64 -6.72 9.93 -1.07
C ASN A 64 -7.14 11.37 -0.77
N ASP A 65 -8.24 11.51 -0.02
CA ASP A 65 -8.74 12.81 0.45
C ASP A 65 -7.95 13.28 1.68
N ASP A 66 -7.59 14.57 1.70
CA ASP A 66 -6.96 15.26 2.84
C ASP A 66 -7.79 15.17 4.14
N THR A 67 -9.08 14.85 4.04
CA THR A 67 -9.95 14.62 5.20
C THR A 67 -9.79 13.23 5.84
N LEU A 68 -9.09 12.29 5.20
CA LEU A 68 -8.91 10.94 5.72
C LEU A 68 -8.09 10.97 7.02
N ASN A 69 -8.69 10.40 8.06
CA ASN A 69 -7.96 10.13 9.30
C ASN A 69 -7.03 8.92 9.11
N LYS A 70 -6.23 8.62 10.15
CA LYS A 70 -5.24 7.55 10.08
C LYS A 70 -5.81 6.18 9.73
N HIS A 71 -7.02 5.89 10.20
CA HIS A 71 -7.71 4.66 9.93
C HIS A 71 -8.26 4.63 8.50
N GLY A 72 -8.80 5.75 8.01
CA GLY A 72 -9.27 5.91 6.64
C GLY A 72 -8.15 5.69 5.61
N LEU A 73 -6.98 6.30 5.80
CA LEU A 73 -5.82 6.08 4.92
C LEU A 73 -5.34 4.61 4.95
N GLN A 74 -5.27 4.00 6.14
CA GLN A 74 -4.91 2.59 6.28
C GLN A 74 -5.91 1.68 5.54
N MET A 75 -7.21 2.00 5.61
CA MET A 75 -8.26 1.25 4.94
C MET A 75 -8.17 1.40 3.43
N LEU A 76 -8.00 2.63 2.94
CA LEU A 76 -7.82 2.93 1.52
C LEU A 76 -6.64 2.14 0.93
N LEU A 77 -5.47 2.18 1.58
CA LEU A 77 -4.31 1.41 1.14
C LEU A 77 -4.57 -0.10 1.18
N SER A 78 -5.30 -0.60 2.18
CA SER A 78 -5.66 -2.03 2.26
C SER A 78 -6.58 -2.44 1.11
N MET A 79 -7.59 -1.63 0.78
CA MET A 79 -8.47 -1.84 -0.37
C MET A 79 -7.71 -1.71 -1.69
N GLY A 80 -6.77 -0.77 -1.78
CA GLY A 80 -5.86 -0.62 -2.91
C GLY A 80 -5.01 -1.87 -3.14
N VAL A 81 -4.40 -2.43 -2.10
CA VAL A 81 -3.63 -3.67 -2.20
C VAL A 81 -4.52 -4.85 -2.62
N LEU A 82 -5.73 -4.95 -2.07
CA LEU A 82 -6.70 -5.99 -2.46
C LEU A 82 -7.06 -5.88 -3.95
N ALA A 83 -7.48 -4.69 -4.39
CA ALA A 83 -7.82 -4.39 -5.78
C ALA A 83 -6.65 -4.68 -6.72
N TRP A 84 -5.45 -4.26 -6.34
CA TRP A 84 -4.23 -4.48 -7.11
C TRP A 84 -3.97 -5.96 -7.37
N ASN A 85 -4.04 -6.79 -6.31
CA ASN A 85 -3.77 -8.22 -6.40
C ASN A 85 -4.89 -8.97 -7.14
N ILE A 86 -6.16 -8.61 -6.94
CA ILE A 86 -7.28 -9.21 -7.68
C ILE A 86 -7.15 -8.90 -9.17
N ALA A 87 -6.74 -7.69 -9.54
CA ALA A 87 -6.58 -7.31 -10.94
C ALA A 87 -5.43 -8.05 -11.66
N LEU A 88 -4.58 -8.80 -10.95
CA LEU A 88 -3.60 -9.71 -11.57
C LEU A 88 -4.19 -11.08 -11.92
N MET A 89 -5.38 -11.40 -11.41
CA MET A 89 -6.08 -12.65 -11.68
C MET A 89 -6.87 -12.59 -13.01
N PRO A 90 -7.17 -13.74 -13.63
CA PRO A 90 -8.13 -13.84 -14.73
C PRO A 90 -9.46 -13.18 -14.37
N LYS A 91 -10.10 -12.50 -15.32
CA LYS A 91 -11.30 -11.68 -15.06
C LYS A 91 -12.45 -12.51 -14.47
N GLU A 92 -12.52 -13.76 -14.87
CA GLU A 92 -13.54 -14.72 -14.47
C GLU A 92 -13.45 -15.08 -12.97
N GLU A 93 -12.26 -15.01 -12.38
CA GLU A 93 -12.00 -15.35 -10.98
C GLU A 93 -12.15 -14.14 -10.03
N ARG A 94 -12.11 -12.92 -10.57
CA ARG A 94 -12.05 -11.67 -9.76
C ARG A 94 -13.27 -11.47 -8.87
N ILE A 95 -14.48 -11.76 -9.39
CA ILE A 95 -15.73 -11.53 -8.66
C ILE A 95 -15.84 -12.48 -7.45
N GLU A 96 -15.46 -13.74 -7.63
CA GLU A 96 -15.45 -14.74 -6.55
C GLU A 96 -14.47 -14.32 -5.46
N MET A 97 -13.22 -14.02 -5.83
CA MET A 97 -12.19 -13.56 -4.89
C MET A 97 -12.62 -12.28 -4.14
N LEU A 98 -13.25 -11.32 -4.83
CA LEU A 98 -13.77 -10.10 -4.21
C LEU A 98 -14.83 -10.42 -3.15
N ASN A 99 -15.77 -11.31 -3.46
CA ASN A 99 -16.82 -11.70 -2.53
C ASN A 99 -16.25 -12.41 -1.29
N GLU A 100 -15.30 -13.33 -1.48
CA GLU A 100 -14.64 -14.04 -0.38
C GLU A 100 -13.84 -13.09 0.52
N ALA A 101 -13.06 -12.18 -0.07
CA ALA A 101 -12.27 -11.21 0.68
C ALA A 101 -13.15 -10.33 1.57
N PHE A 102 -14.27 -9.81 1.05
CA PHE A 102 -15.19 -8.99 1.82
C PHE A 102 -15.89 -9.78 2.93
N ALA A 103 -16.28 -11.02 2.67
CA ALA A 103 -16.87 -11.89 3.68
C ALA A 103 -15.90 -12.18 4.84
N ALA A 104 -14.59 -12.30 4.55
CA ALA A 104 -13.56 -12.55 5.54
C ALA A 104 -13.15 -11.31 6.34
N ILE A 105 -13.05 -10.15 5.69
CA ILE A 105 -12.51 -8.91 6.28
C ILE A 105 -13.59 -8.13 7.05
N MET A 106 -14.84 -8.22 6.62
CA MET A 106 -15.97 -7.47 7.18
C MET A 106 -17.12 -8.38 7.63
N PRO A 107 -16.87 -9.34 8.55
CA PRO A 107 -17.91 -10.23 9.04
C PRO A 107 -18.94 -9.44 9.85
N GLY A 108 -20.20 -9.49 9.44
CA GLY A 108 -21.30 -8.84 10.14
C GLY A 108 -21.42 -7.32 9.90
N SER A 109 -20.69 -6.77 8.92
CA SER A 109 -20.91 -5.40 8.44
C SER A 109 -22.25 -5.25 7.72
N ASP A 110 -22.73 -4.02 7.67
CA ASP A 110 -23.96 -3.68 6.95
C ASP A 110 -23.80 -3.97 5.44
N PRO A 111 -24.84 -4.54 4.78
CA PRO A 111 -24.84 -4.73 3.33
C PRO A 111 -24.49 -3.47 2.51
N GLU A 112 -24.85 -2.28 2.98
CA GLU A 112 -24.52 -1.00 2.32
C GLU A 112 -23.01 -0.73 2.36
N ASP A 113 -22.36 -0.92 3.51
CA ASP A 113 -20.91 -0.77 3.67
C ASP A 113 -20.13 -1.76 2.79
N ILE A 114 -20.61 -3.01 2.73
CA ILE A 114 -20.03 -4.05 1.87
C ILE A 114 -20.15 -3.63 0.40
N THR A 115 -21.32 -3.15 -0.01
CA THR A 115 -21.56 -2.72 -1.39
C THR A 115 -20.69 -1.52 -1.76
N PHE A 116 -20.59 -0.52 -0.88
CA PHE A 116 -19.72 0.64 -1.06
C PHE A 116 -18.26 0.23 -1.26
N GLY A 117 -17.72 -0.62 -0.37
CA GLY A 117 -16.34 -1.07 -0.49
C GLY A 117 -16.08 -1.91 -1.74
N LYS A 118 -17.04 -2.76 -2.16
CA LYS A 118 -16.91 -3.53 -3.41
C LYS A 118 -16.85 -2.62 -4.63
N ASN A 119 -17.69 -1.58 -4.68
CA ASN A 119 -17.67 -0.62 -5.77
C ASN A 119 -16.32 0.10 -5.87
N LEU A 120 -15.77 0.55 -4.73
CA LEU A 120 -14.44 1.16 -4.68
C LEU A 120 -13.34 0.22 -5.19
N VAL A 121 -13.37 -1.06 -4.77
CA VAL A 121 -12.40 -2.05 -5.24
C VAL A 121 -12.54 -2.31 -6.74
N ASP A 122 -13.75 -2.37 -7.27
CA ASP A 122 -13.99 -2.55 -8.71
C ASP A 122 -13.47 -1.36 -9.53
N GLU A 123 -13.70 -0.12 -9.06
CA GLU A 123 -13.15 1.09 -9.67
C GLU A 123 -11.61 1.09 -9.67
N LEU A 124 -11.00 0.64 -8.57
CA LEU A 124 -9.55 0.48 -8.45
C LEU A 124 -9.01 -0.61 -9.40
N ILE A 125 -9.70 -1.74 -9.55
CA ILE A 125 -9.34 -2.80 -10.51
C ILE A 125 -9.33 -2.22 -11.94
N GLN A 126 -10.38 -1.50 -12.32
CA GLN A 126 -10.47 -0.86 -13.63
C GLN A 126 -9.35 0.18 -13.84
N ARG A 127 -9.01 0.94 -12.79
CA ARG A 127 -7.87 1.87 -12.83
C ARG A 127 -6.55 1.16 -13.05
N LYS A 128 -6.31 0.01 -12.39
CA LYS A 128 -5.08 -0.78 -12.59
C LYS A 128 -4.97 -1.25 -14.04
N ASP A 129 -6.06 -1.83 -14.56
CA ASP A 129 -6.12 -2.32 -15.94
C ASP A 129 -5.87 -1.19 -16.96
N LYS A 130 -6.24 0.06 -16.63
CA LYS A 130 -6.08 1.21 -17.53
C LYS A 130 -4.71 1.88 -17.48
N PHE A 131 -4.13 2.05 -16.29
CA PHE A 131 -2.94 2.90 -16.10
C PHE A 131 -1.70 2.13 -15.63
N PHE A 132 -1.86 0.89 -15.16
CA PHE A 132 -0.81 0.09 -14.54
C PHE A 132 -0.78 -1.35 -15.07
N ALA A 133 -1.25 -1.56 -16.31
CA ALA A 133 -1.36 -2.88 -16.93
C ALA A 133 -0.02 -3.61 -17.03
N ASP A 134 1.07 -2.89 -17.27
CA ASP A 134 2.40 -3.47 -17.45
C ASP A 134 3.02 -3.98 -16.13
N ASN A 135 2.50 -3.53 -14.97
CA ASN A 135 3.02 -3.94 -13.69
C ASN A 135 2.31 -5.21 -13.19
N GLN A 136 3.01 -6.34 -13.30
CA GLN A 136 2.56 -7.67 -12.93
C GLN A 136 3.03 -8.12 -11.52
N ARG A 137 3.58 -7.19 -10.73
CA ARG A 137 4.09 -7.52 -9.39
C ARG A 137 2.95 -7.62 -8.39
N THR A 138 2.90 -8.72 -7.64
CA THR A 138 1.96 -8.90 -6.52
C THR A 138 2.44 -8.13 -5.31
N ILE A 139 1.56 -7.39 -4.66
CA ILE A 139 1.86 -6.76 -3.37
C ILE A 139 1.66 -7.80 -2.27
N VAL A 140 2.75 -8.12 -1.57
CA VAL A 140 2.78 -9.11 -0.49
C VAL A 140 2.29 -8.50 0.83
N ASN A 141 2.76 -7.28 1.13
CA ASN A 141 2.39 -6.57 2.35
C ASN A 141 2.77 -5.09 2.25
N PHE A 142 2.21 -4.26 3.12
CA PHE A 142 2.61 -2.88 3.27
C PHE A 142 2.68 -2.47 4.75
N GLU A 143 3.45 -1.42 5.01
CA GLU A 143 3.57 -0.75 6.30
C GLU A 143 3.34 0.75 6.12
N LEU A 144 2.43 1.29 6.91
CA LEU A 144 2.19 2.73 7.02
C LEU A 144 2.76 3.23 8.34
N GLN A 145 3.69 4.18 8.29
CA GLN A 145 4.26 4.81 9.48
C GLN A 145 4.04 6.31 9.47
N TYR A 146 3.43 6.83 10.53
CA TYR A 146 3.30 8.28 10.72
C TYR A 146 4.61 8.84 11.26
N VAL A 147 5.22 9.75 10.50
CA VAL A 147 6.47 10.43 10.88
C VAL A 147 6.15 11.62 11.77
N SER A 148 5.13 12.39 11.41
CA SER A 148 4.67 13.57 12.15
C SER A 148 3.17 13.81 11.93
N ARG A 149 2.66 15.01 12.26
CA ARG A 149 1.24 15.33 12.08
C ARG A 149 0.97 15.59 10.59
N GLY A 150 0.31 14.64 9.93
CA GLY A 150 -0.01 14.70 8.51
C GLY A 150 1.05 14.09 7.60
N GLU A 151 2.25 13.82 8.11
CA GLU A 151 3.31 13.14 7.35
C GLU A 151 3.35 11.65 7.66
N PHE A 152 3.40 10.85 6.62
CA PHE A 152 3.52 9.41 6.70
C PHE A 152 4.54 8.87 5.69
N HIS A 153 4.97 7.63 5.93
CA HIS A 153 5.84 6.88 5.06
C HIS A 153 5.20 5.52 4.78
N ILE A 154 5.08 5.17 3.49
CA ILE A 154 4.59 3.86 3.05
C ILE A 154 5.79 3.02 2.62
N SER A 155 5.81 1.77 3.09
CA SER A 155 6.74 0.75 2.59
C SER A 155 5.96 -0.43 2.08
N VAL A 156 6.29 -0.90 0.88
CA VAL A 156 5.59 -2.00 0.22
C VAL A 156 6.58 -3.12 -0.09
N ALA A 157 6.21 -4.35 0.27
CA ALA A 157 6.88 -5.56 -0.19
C ALA A 157 6.08 -6.12 -1.36
N SER A 158 6.77 -6.41 -2.46
CA SER A 158 6.17 -7.02 -3.63
C SER A 158 7.03 -8.17 -4.13
N THR A 159 6.49 -8.95 -5.06
CA THR A 159 7.31 -9.83 -5.89
C THR A 159 8.30 -9.01 -6.73
N MET A 160 9.38 -9.66 -7.15
CA MET A 160 10.29 -9.07 -8.14
C MET A 160 9.58 -8.94 -9.49
N PRO A 161 9.97 -7.97 -10.33
CA PRO A 161 9.57 -7.97 -11.73
C PRO A 161 9.92 -9.33 -12.37
N SER A 162 9.01 -9.88 -13.16
CA SER A 162 9.32 -11.02 -14.03
C SER A 162 10.01 -10.47 -15.28
N ASP A 163 11.16 -11.04 -15.65
CA ASP A 163 11.85 -10.75 -16.92
C ASP A 163 11.07 -11.28 -18.15
#